data_AF-A0AB34ZEG7-F1
#
_entry.id   AF-A0AB34ZEG7-F1
#
_cell.length_a   1.000
_cell.length_b   1.000
_cell.length_c   1.000
_cell.angle_alpha   90.00
_cell.angle_beta   90.00
_cell.angle_gamma   90.00
#
_symmetry.space_group_name_H-M   'P 1'
#
loop_
_entity.id
_entity.type
_entity.pdbx_description
1 polymer ?
#
loop_
_entity_poly.entity_id
_entity_poly.type
_entity_poly.pdbx_seq_one_letter_code
_entity_poly.pdbx_strand_id
1 'polypeptide(L)'
;MAFLTGMLVLLLSFEGVAPGEAIGARLQATVAGSAWALIAYAVWPTRERRHIRASLAQLLSAYRGHLRNLLLGRMEDLGDTRAAARVARTNAQASIERLRGEPCSRRNLHELKLAESLLANGNRLIRATLSLEAVLRDGHPLPALEALPAFAQQADQALSELIACLVEGGIPAAATLRGAERQLSDALTALPDGSPATAALADTIDRITDSIGTLTHLLRPARPASTNAAAEAPAAPDGAHGAGG
;
A
#
# COMPACT_ATOMS: atom_id res chain seq x y z
N MET A 1 7.33 -34.51 2.80
CA MET A 1 6.54 -34.39 1.55
C MET A 1 6.69 -35.56 0.57
N ALA A 2 7.62 -36.51 0.76
CA ALA A 2 7.76 -37.68 -0.14
C ALA A 2 6.78 -38.84 0.16
N PHE A 3 6.22 -38.89 1.38
CA PHE A 3 5.36 -39.99 1.83
C PHE A 3 3.96 -39.96 1.20
N LEU A 4 3.42 -38.76 0.95
CA LEU A 4 2.08 -38.54 0.39
C LEU A 4 2.03 -38.88 -1.11
N THR A 5 3.12 -38.59 -1.84
CA THR A 5 3.27 -38.93 -3.25
C THR A 5 3.52 -40.43 -3.46
N GLY A 6 4.30 -41.08 -2.57
CA GLY A 6 4.52 -42.52 -2.62
C GLY A 6 3.26 -43.35 -2.34
N MET A 7 2.42 -42.90 -1.40
CA MET A 7 1.15 -43.55 -1.06
C MET A 7 0.12 -43.47 -2.22
N LEU A 8 0.07 -42.33 -2.91
CA LEU A 8 -0.84 -42.11 -4.05
C LEU A 8 -0.50 -43.01 -5.25
N VAL A 9 0.80 -43.22 -5.52
CA VAL A 9 1.28 -44.08 -6.61
C VAL A 9 1.01 -45.56 -6.31
N LEU A 10 1.15 -45.98 -5.04
CA LEU A 10 0.88 -47.36 -4.63
C LEU A 10 -0.62 -47.70 -4.76
N LEU A 11 -1.50 -46.76 -4.40
CA LEU A 11 -2.96 -46.94 -4.52
C LEU A 11 -3.41 -47.03 -5.99
N LEU A 12 -2.78 -46.30 -6.91
CA LEU A 12 -3.08 -46.38 -8.34
C LEU A 12 -2.58 -47.69 -9.01
N SER A 13 -1.62 -48.38 -8.39
CA SER A 13 -1.00 -49.57 -8.98
C SER A 13 -1.81 -50.87 -8.78
N PHE A 14 -2.83 -50.86 -7.91
CA PHE A 14 -3.67 -52.03 -7.64
C PHE A 14 -4.92 -52.13 -8.53
N GLU A 15 -5.25 -51.10 -9.32
CA GLU A 15 -6.50 -51.00 -10.07
C GLU A 15 -6.37 -51.56 -11.51
N GLY A 16 -5.96 -52.83 -11.62
CA GLY A 16 -5.79 -53.51 -12.91
C GLY A 16 -7.05 -53.47 -13.79
N VAL A 17 -7.09 -52.58 -14.78
CA VAL A 17 -8.22 -52.44 -15.73
C VAL A 17 -7.74 -52.30 -17.18
N ALA A 18 -8.47 -52.97 -18.08
CA ALA A 18 -8.13 -53.31 -19.46
C ALA A 18 -7.92 -52.12 -20.43
N PRO A 19 -7.14 -52.31 -21.53
CA PRO A 19 -6.51 -51.20 -22.27
C PRO A 19 -7.43 -50.37 -23.20
N GLY A 20 -8.70 -50.76 -23.38
CA GLY A 20 -9.60 -50.17 -24.38
C GLY A 20 -10.46 -49.00 -23.88
N GLU A 21 -11.02 -49.08 -22.67
CA GLU A 21 -11.83 -48.00 -22.06
C GLU A 21 -10.97 -46.96 -21.33
N ALA A 22 -9.72 -47.30 -21.02
CA ALA A 22 -8.80 -46.46 -20.28
C ALA A 22 -8.37 -45.18 -21.03
N ILE A 23 -8.47 -45.14 -22.37
CA ILE A 23 -7.97 -44.00 -23.16
C ILE A 23 -8.87 -42.77 -23.00
N GLY A 24 -10.20 -42.95 -23.00
CA GLY A 24 -11.16 -41.85 -22.79
C GLY A 24 -11.11 -41.28 -21.38
N ALA A 25 -11.01 -42.16 -20.38
CA ALA A 25 -10.82 -41.78 -18.97
C ALA A 25 -9.49 -41.05 -18.74
N ARG A 26 -8.41 -41.48 -19.42
CA ARG A 26 -7.08 -40.82 -19.35
C ARG A 26 -7.08 -39.44 -20.00
N LEU A 27 -7.80 -39.24 -21.11
CA LEU A 27 -7.91 -37.93 -21.74
C LEU A 27 -8.65 -36.94 -20.84
N GLN A 28 -9.78 -37.35 -20.26
CA GLN A 28 -10.54 -36.53 -19.32
C GLN A 28 -9.75 -36.19 -18.06
N ALA A 29 -9.00 -37.16 -17.52
CA ALA A 29 -8.13 -36.94 -16.37
C ALA A 29 -6.98 -35.94 -16.67
N THR A 30 -6.41 -35.98 -17.88
CA THR A 30 -5.28 -35.11 -18.26
C THR A 30 -5.74 -33.69 -18.56
N VAL A 31 -6.91 -33.52 -19.20
CA VAL A 31 -7.51 -32.19 -19.44
C VAL A 31 -7.96 -31.56 -18.12
N ALA A 32 -8.59 -32.33 -17.23
CA ALA A 32 -8.97 -31.85 -15.91
C ALA A 32 -7.72 -31.45 -15.09
N GLY A 33 -6.68 -32.29 -15.06
CA GLY A 33 -5.41 -31.98 -14.39
C GLY A 33 -4.74 -30.71 -14.93
N SER A 34 -4.79 -30.49 -16.25
CA SER A 34 -4.24 -29.30 -16.90
C SER A 34 -5.08 -28.05 -16.59
N ALA A 35 -6.41 -28.15 -16.59
CA ALA A 35 -7.29 -27.06 -16.20
C ALA A 35 -7.09 -26.66 -14.73
N TRP A 36 -6.95 -27.65 -13.83
CA TRP A 36 -6.60 -27.41 -12.43
C TRP A 36 -5.22 -26.77 -12.27
N ALA A 37 -4.23 -27.19 -13.06
CA ALA A 37 -2.91 -26.58 -13.07
C ALA A 37 -2.96 -25.11 -13.53
N LEU A 38 -3.75 -24.79 -14.57
CA LEU A 38 -3.95 -23.41 -15.03
C LEU A 38 -4.71 -22.56 -14.01
N ILE A 39 -5.72 -23.10 -13.34
CA ILE A 39 -6.44 -22.42 -12.26
C ILE A 39 -5.50 -22.19 -11.07
N ALA A 40 -4.74 -23.19 -10.65
CA ALA A 40 -3.74 -23.05 -9.61
C ALA A 40 -2.68 -21.99 -9.97
N TYR A 41 -2.23 -21.98 -11.23
CA TYR A 41 -1.30 -21.00 -11.76
C TYR A 41 -1.90 -19.60 -11.89
N ALA A 42 -3.21 -19.46 -12.13
CA ALA A 42 -3.91 -18.18 -12.15
C ALA A 42 -4.23 -17.65 -10.74
N VAL A 43 -4.44 -18.53 -9.78
CA VAL A 43 -4.65 -18.21 -8.35
C VAL A 43 -3.33 -17.89 -7.65
N TRP A 44 -2.19 -18.38 -8.15
CA TRP A 44 -0.86 -18.08 -7.63
C TRP A 44 -0.49 -16.57 -7.66
N PRO A 45 -0.60 -15.83 -8.78
CA PRO A 45 -0.22 -14.41 -8.86
C PRO A 45 -1.15 -13.48 -8.07
N THR A 46 -2.36 -13.91 -7.70
CA THR A 46 -3.27 -13.13 -6.85
C THR A 46 -2.91 -13.26 -5.36
N ARG A 47 -2.30 -14.38 -4.96
CA ARG A 47 -1.80 -14.59 -3.58
C ARG A 47 -0.53 -13.80 -3.29
N GLU A 48 0.43 -13.77 -4.23
CA GLU A 48 1.69 -13.04 -4.05
C GLU A 48 1.46 -11.53 -3.87
N ARG A 49 0.55 -10.96 -4.66
CA ARG A 49 0.14 -9.54 -4.54
C ARG A 49 -0.47 -9.21 -3.19
N ARG A 50 -1.34 -10.08 -2.69
CA ARG A 50 -2.00 -9.88 -1.39
C ARG A 50 -0.98 -9.92 -0.25
N HIS A 51 0.08 -10.72 -0.38
CA HIS A 51 1.14 -10.82 0.61
C HIS A 51 1.94 -9.52 0.76
N ILE A 52 2.35 -8.90 -0.35
CA ILE A 52 3.13 -7.65 -0.31
C ILE A 52 2.29 -6.49 0.23
N ARG A 53 1.04 -6.37 -0.24
CA ARG A 53 0.13 -5.34 0.26
C ARG A 53 -0.21 -5.53 1.73
N ALA A 54 -0.34 -6.77 2.20
CA ALA A 54 -0.52 -7.06 3.63
C ALA A 54 0.70 -6.65 4.47
N SER A 55 1.93 -6.93 4.01
CA SER A 55 3.15 -6.49 4.70
C SER A 55 3.26 -4.95 4.77
N LEU A 56 2.89 -4.25 3.70
CA LEU A 56 2.85 -2.78 3.68
C LEU A 56 1.74 -2.21 4.57
N ALA A 57 0.57 -2.85 4.59
CA ALA A 57 -0.52 -2.50 5.49
C ALA A 57 -0.13 -2.66 6.96
N GLN A 58 0.57 -3.75 7.32
CA GLN A 58 1.11 -3.97 8.67
C GLN A 58 2.15 -2.90 9.05
N LEU A 59 3.03 -2.51 8.11
CA LEU A 59 3.98 -1.42 8.33
C LEU A 59 3.27 -0.10 8.66
N LEU A 60 2.30 0.29 7.84
CA LEU A 60 1.52 1.51 8.06
C LEU A 60 0.70 1.43 9.36
N SER A 61 0.16 0.27 9.70
CA SER A 61 -0.56 0.06 10.97
C SER A 61 0.36 0.26 12.18
N ALA A 62 1.61 -0.23 12.12
CA ALA A 62 2.58 -0.02 13.18
C ALA A 62 2.97 1.46 13.31
N TYR A 63 3.16 2.16 12.18
CA TYR A 63 3.46 3.60 12.18
C TYR A 63 2.28 4.43 12.68
N ARG A 64 1.06 4.08 12.30
CA ARG A 64 -0.18 4.69 12.82
C ARG A 64 -0.26 4.56 14.33
N GLY A 65 -0.01 3.36 14.87
CA GLY A 65 -0.01 3.13 16.33
C GLY A 65 1.04 3.98 17.05
N HIS A 66 2.26 4.05 16.52
CA HIS A 66 3.32 4.89 17.07
C HIS A 66 2.97 6.38 17.02
N LEU A 67 2.48 6.88 15.89
CA LEU A 67 2.07 8.27 15.70
C LEU A 67 0.95 8.67 16.67
N ARG A 68 -0.07 7.81 16.82
CA ARG A 68 -1.18 8.06 17.75
C ARG A 68 -0.68 8.17 19.18
N ASN A 69 0.17 7.25 19.63
CA ASN A 69 0.69 7.29 20.99
C ASN A 69 1.59 8.50 21.23
N LEU A 70 2.36 8.91 20.22
CA LEU A 70 3.22 10.10 20.28
C LEU A 70 2.39 11.38 20.42
N LEU A 71 1.37 11.58 19.57
CA LEU A 71 0.54 12.79 19.59
C LEU A 71 -0.37 12.86 20.82
N LEU A 72 -0.71 11.72 21.43
CA LEU A 72 -1.44 11.66 22.71
C LEU A 72 -0.52 11.75 23.94
N GLY A 73 0.80 11.92 23.76
CA GLY A 73 1.76 12.04 24.85
C GLY A 73 1.97 10.76 25.67
N ARG A 74 1.61 9.59 25.14
CA ARG A 74 1.72 8.29 25.81
C ARG A 74 3.14 7.73 25.67
N MET A 75 4.09 8.35 26.36
CA MET A 75 5.53 8.05 26.24
C MET A 75 5.88 6.61 26.65
N GLU A 76 5.13 6.02 27.59
CA GLU A 76 5.33 4.65 28.08
C GLU A 76 5.12 3.61 26.95
N ASP A 77 4.13 3.83 26.08
CA ASP A 77 3.79 2.93 24.98
C ASP A 77 4.70 3.08 23.74
N LEU A 78 5.61 4.07 23.74
CA LEU A 78 6.48 4.35 22.58
C LEU A 78 7.59 3.31 22.41
N GLY A 79 8.01 2.64 23.48
CA GLY A 79 8.97 1.54 23.42
C GLY A 79 8.46 0.39 22.56
N ASP A 80 7.27 -0.11 22.90
CA ASP A 80 6.64 -1.26 22.25
C ASP A 80 6.22 -0.96 20.82
N THR A 81 5.62 0.21 20.60
CA THR A 81 5.24 0.64 19.23
C THR A 81 6.46 0.80 18.32
N ARG A 82 7.61 1.24 18.85
CA ARG A 82 8.86 1.31 18.09
C ARG A 82 9.39 -0.09 17.75
N ALA A 83 9.34 -1.04 18.69
CA ALA A 83 9.75 -2.41 18.42
C ALA A 83 8.87 -3.04 17.33
N ALA A 84 7.55 -2.88 17.44
CA ALA A 84 6.59 -3.33 16.42
C ALA A 84 6.86 -2.68 15.05
N ALA A 85 7.12 -1.37 15.02
CA ALA A 85 7.46 -0.64 13.80
C ALA A 85 8.74 -1.15 13.13
N ARG A 86 9.77 -1.51 13.91
CA ARG A 86 11.02 -2.11 13.39
C ARG A 86 10.77 -3.47 12.76
N VAL A 87 10.01 -4.34 13.44
CA VAL A 87 9.66 -5.68 12.93
C VAL A 87 8.83 -5.58 11.66
N ALA A 88 7.80 -4.73 11.63
CA ALA A 88 6.97 -4.54 10.45
C ALA A 88 7.80 -4.02 9.26
N ARG A 89 8.77 -3.13 9.53
CA ARG A 89 9.68 -2.61 8.51
C ARG A 89 10.56 -3.71 7.92
N THR A 90 11.21 -4.53 8.74
CA THR A 90 12.06 -5.61 8.24
C THR A 90 11.26 -6.63 7.44
N ASN A 91 10.03 -6.93 7.87
CA ASN A 91 9.12 -7.82 7.16
C ASN A 91 8.69 -7.25 5.79
N ALA A 92 8.38 -5.95 5.73
CA ALA A 92 8.05 -5.27 4.47
C ALA A 92 9.25 -5.24 3.52
N GLN A 93 10.46 -4.96 4.03
CA GLN A 93 11.70 -4.98 3.24
C GLN A 93 11.99 -6.37 2.69
N ALA A 94 11.89 -7.42 3.51
CA ALA A 94 12.06 -8.79 3.05
C ALA A 94 11.03 -9.18 1.99
N SER A 95 9.80 -8.67 2.08
CA SER A 95 8.75 -8.90 1.07
C SER A 95 9.07 -8.19 -0.26
N ILE A 96 9.59 -6.97 -0.21
CA ILE A 96 10.03 -6.23 -1.40
C ILE A 96 11.23 -6.92 -2.06
N GLU A 97 12.20 -7.40 -1.26
CA GLU A 97 13.38 -8.09 -1.79
C GLU A 97 13.01 -9.42 -2.46
N ARG A 98 12.04 -10.16 -1.91
CA ARG A 98 11.47 -11.33 -2.60
C ARG A 98 10.85 -10.95 -3.95
N LEU A 99 10.07 -9.87 -4.01
CA LEU A 99 9.47 -9.39 -5.27
C LEU A 99 10.52 -8.99 -6.30
N ARG A 100 11.67 -8.44 -5.88
CA ARG A 100 12.79 -8.11 -6.77
C ARG A 100 13.43 -9.33 -7.41
N GLY A 101 13.43 -10.47 -6.72
CA GLY A 101 13.96 -11.73 -7.22
C GLY A 101 13.03 -12.47 -8.21
N GLU A 102 11.78 -12.01 -8.37
CA GLU A 102 10.83 -12.64 -9.28
C GLU A 102 11.05 -12.25 -10.75
N PRO A 103 10.72 -13.13 -11.71
CA PRO A 103 10.81 -12.82 -13.15
C PRO A 103 10.03 -11.55 -13.53
N CYS A 104 10.70 -10.65 -14.25
CA CYS A 104 10.25 -9.29 -14.58
C CYS A 104 9.03 -9.23 -15.52
N SER A 105 7.83 -9.53 -15.02
CA SER A 105 6.61 -9.11 -15.69
C SER A 105 6.41 -7.60 -15.54
N ARG A 106 5.91 -6.90 -16.58
CA ARG A 106 5.59 -5.45 -16.51
C ARG A 106 4.72 -5.09 -15.30
N ARG A 107 3.84 -6.01 -14.88
CA ARG A 107 2.95 -5.84 -13.74
C ARG A 107 3.64 -6.00 -12.38
N ASN A 108 4.73 -6.75 -12.31
CA ASN A 108 5.56 -6.87 -11.09
C ASN A 108 6.43 -5.63 -10.91
N LEU A 109 6.94 -5.04 -11.99
CA LEU A 109 7.69 -3.77 -11.94
C LEU A 109 6.84 -2.61 -11.41
N HIS A 110 5.56 -2.54 -11.77
CA HIS A 110 4.66 -1.51 -11.25
C HIS A 110 4.39 -1.67 -9.75
N GLU A 111 4.10 -2.88 -9.29
CA GLU A 111 3.91 -3.16 -7.85
C GLU A 111 5.21 -2.94 -7.06
N LEU A 112 6.37 -3.27 -7.63
CA LEU A 112 7.66 -3.03 -7.00
C LEU A 112 7.91 -1.53 -6.82
N LYS A 113 7.72 -0.73 -7.86
CA LYS A 113 7.86 0.74 -7.79
C LYS A 113 6.89 1.35 -6.77
N LEU A 114 5.65 0.86 -6.74
CA LEU A 114 4.64 1.27 -5.77
C LEU A 114 5.11 0.94 -4.35
N ALA A 115 5.52 -0.30 -4.08
CA ALA A 115 5.98 -0.75 -2.78
C ALA A 115 7.24 0.00 -2.29
N GLU A 116 8.21 0.25 -3.18
CA GLU A 116 9.40 1.06 -2.87
C GLU A 116 9.04 2.50 -2.54
N SER A 117 8.10 3.09 -3.29
CA SER A 117 7.60 4.45 -3.03
C SER A 117 6.85 4.54 -1.70
N LEU A 118 5.99 3.56 -1.39
CA LEU A 118 5.31 3.44 -0.10
C LEU A 118 6.30 3.30 1.06
N LEU A 119 7.30 2.43 0.92
CA LEU A 119 8.34 2.25 1.92
C LEU A 119 9.16 3.53 2.12
N ALA A 120 9.56 4.20 1.05
CA ALA A 120 10.33 5.44 1.11
C ALA A 120 9.55 6.57 1.82
N ASN A 121 8.25 6.72 1.51
CA ASN A 121 7.38 7.69 2.16
C ASN A 121 7.11 7.34 3.62
N GLY A 122 6.79 6.08 3.93
CA GLY A 122 6.66 5.62 5.31
C GLY A 122 7.94 5.87 6.13
N ASN A 123 9.12 5.73 5.52
CA ASN A 123 10.39 6.04 6.16
C ASN A 123 10.59 7.53 6.45
N ARG A 124 10.07 8.42 5.60
CA ARG A 124 10.07 9.87 5.87
C ARG A 124 9.15 10.19 7.05
N LEU A 125 7.96 9.59 7.07
CA LEU A 125 6.98 9.72 8.16
C LEU A 125 7.57 9.30 9.51
N ILE A 126 8.10 8.07 9.63
CA ILE A 126 8.61 7.57 10.91
C ILE A 126 9.83 8.35 11.40
N ARG A 127 10.65 8.90 10.49
CA ARG A 127 11.78 9.76 10.87
C ARG A 127 11.31 11.06 11.50
N ALA A 128 10.26 11.67 10.96
CA ALA A 128 9.65 12.87 11.55
C ALA A 128 9.17 12.61 12.98
N THR A 129 8.41 11.53 13.18
CA THR A 129 7.88 11.18 14.49
C THR A 129 8.99 10.84 15.49
N LEU A 130 10.07 10.18 15.06
CA LEU A 130 11.22 9.89 15.92
C LEU A 130 12.00 11.15 16.31
N SER A 131 12.11 12.14 15.41
CA SER A 131 12.72 13.43 15.74
C SER A 131 11.90 14.17 16.81
N LEU A 132 10.57 14.19 16.69
CA LEU A 132 9.71 14.74 17.73
C LEU A 132 9.85 13.97 19.04
N GLU A 133 9.82 12.63 19.00
CA GLU A 133 9.99 11.82 20.20
C GLU A 133 11.31 12.12 20.94
N ALA A 134 12.40 12.33 20.21
CA ALA A 134 13.68 12.70 20.82
C ALA A 134 13.57 14.01 21.60
N VAL A 135 12.97 15.04 21.01
CA VAL A 135 12.73 16.34 21.68
C VAL A 135 11.85 16.19 22.92
N LEU A 136 10.82 15.34 22.85
CA LEU A 136 9.96 15.07 24.02
C LEU A 136 10.72 14.34 25.13
N ARG A 137 11.62 13.41 24.79
CA ARG A 137 12.48 12.69 25.75
C ARG A 137 13.54 13.60 26.39
N ASP A 138 13.99 14.63 25.68
CA ASP A 138 14.94 15.63 26.19
C ASP A 138 14.30 16.62 27.19
N GLY A 139 13.04 16.39 27.59
CA GLY A 139 12.36 17.15 28.64
C GLY A 139 11.56 18.35 28.12
N HIS A 140 11.32 18.42 26.81
CA HIS A 140 10.45 19.43 26.22
C HIS A 140 9.05 18.85 25.98
N PRO A 141 8.08 19.03 26.89
CA PRO A 141 6.74 18.47 26.72
C PRO A 141 6.02 19.09 25.52
N LEU A 142 5.03 18.36 24.99
CA LEU A 142 4.14 18.88 23.96
C LEU A 142 3.40 20.12 24.47
N PRO A 143 3.24 21.17 23.64
CA PRO A 143 2.40 22.30 23.98
C PRO A 143 0.94 21.85 24.14
N ALA A 144 0.24 22.41 25.12
CA ALA A 144 -1.17 22.12 25.36
C ALA A 144 -2.04 22.79 24.27
N LEU A 145 -2.29 22.06 23.19
CA LEU A 145 -3.06 22.52 22.04
C LEU A 145 -4.36 21.71 21.92
N GLU A 146 -5.51 22.38 22.03
CA GLU A 146 -6.83 21.73 21.88
C GLU A 146 -7.04 21.13 20.48
N ALA A 147 -6.40 21.69 19.46
CA ALA A 147 -6.46 21.18 18.08
C ALA A 147 -5.64 19.89 17.85
N LEU A 148 -4.70 19.56 18.75
CA LEU A 148 -3.78 18.43 18.56
C LEU A 148 -4.47 17.06 18.59
N PRO A 149 -5.38 16.75 19.54
CA PRO A 149 -6.15 15.51 19.53
C PRO A 149 -7.03 15.36 18.28
N ALA A 150 -7.65 16.44 17.81
CA ALA A 150 -8.49 16.44 16.61
C ALA A 150 -7.65 16.13 15.36
N PHE A 151 -6.47 16.73 15.23
CA PHE A 151 -5.52 16.40 14.17
C PHE A 151 -5.07 14.93 14.25
N ALA A 152 -4.71 14.44 15.44
CA ALA A 152 -4.29 13.06 15.63
C ALA A 152 -5.37 12.06 15.19
N GLN A 153 -6.64 12.33 15.50
CA GLN A 153 -7.77 11.50 15.09
C GLN A 153 -7.98 11.52 13.57
N GLN A 154 -7.86 12.68 12.92
CA GLN A 154 -7.99 12.78 11.46
C GLN A 154 -6.85 12.07 10.73
N ALA A 155 -5.61 12.18 11.24
CA ALA A 155 -4.46 11.45 10.71
C ALA A 155 -4.60 9.94 10.90
N ASP A 156 -5.08 9.50 12.07
CA ASP A 156 -5.38 8.11 12.36
C ASP A 156 -6.44 7.53 11.40
N GLN A 157 -7.51 8.29 11.15
CA GLN A 157 -8.58 7.91 10.21
C GLN A 157 -8.05 7.82 8.76
N ALA A 158 -7.31 8.83 8.30
CA ALA A 158 -6.76 8.83 6.94
C ALA A 158 -5.78 7.66 6.72
N LEU A 159 -4.92 7.36 7.70
CA LEU A 159 -4.04 6.18 7.63
C LEU A 159 -4.83 4.87 7.66
N SER A 160 -5.93 4.80 8.42
CA SER A 160 -6.83 3.63 8.43
C SER A 160 -7.41 3.35 7.06
N GLU A 161 -7.89 4.39 6.38
CA GLU A 161 -8.47 4.27 5.04
C GLU A 161 -7.44 3.83 4.01
N LEU A 162 -6.21 4.35 4.09
CA LEU A 162 -5.11 3.91 3.22
C LEU A 162 -4.74 2.44 3.47
N ILE A 163 -4.72 2.00 4.73
CA ILE A 163 -4.49 0.60 5.11
C ILE A 163 -5.59 -0.30 4.55
N ALA A 164 -6.86 0.09 4.69
CA ALA A 164 -7.99 -0.65 4.14
C ALA A 164 -7.89 -0.76 2.60
N CYS A 165 -7.57 0.35 1.91
CA CYS A 165 -7.39 0.36 0.46
C CYS A 165 -6.25 -0.55 -0.01
N LEU A 166 -5.17 -0.67 0.76
CA LEU A 166 -4.07 -1.59 0.47
C LEU A 166 -4.51 -3.06 0.57
N VAL A 167 -5.29 -3.41 1.59
CA VAL A 167 -5.71 -4.80 1.85
C VAL A 167 -6.84 -5.24 0.92
N GLU A 168 -7.87 -4.42 0.76
CA GLU A 168 -9.10 -4.77 0.04
C GLU A 168 -9.00 -4.49 -1.45
N GLY A 169 -8.11 -3.58 -1.85
CA GLY A 169 -8.01 -3.08 -3.21
C GLY A 169 -9.10 -2.05 -3.48
N GLY A 170 -8.73 -0.77 -3.47
CA GLY A 170 -9.66 0.33 -3.69
C GLY A 170 -8.94 1.62 -4.01
N ILE A 171 -9.72 2.66 -4.34
CA ILE A 171 -9.21 4.01 -4.54
C ILE A 171 -9.43 4.77 -3.22
N PRO A 172 -8.36 5.26 -2.57
CA PRO A 172 -8.54 6.04 -1.36
C PRO A 172 -9.29 7.34 -1.65
N ALA A 173 -10.18 7.71 -0.72
CA ALA A 173 -10.81 9.02 -0.71
C ALA A 173 -9.73 10.12 -0.72
N ALA A 174 -10.07 11.29 -1.24
CA ALA A 174 -9.18 12.44 -1.13
C ALA A 174 -9.15 12.92 0.33
N ALA A 175 -8.34 12.28 1.18
CA ALA A 175 -8.13 12.71 2.55
C ALA A 175 -7.32 14.02 2.54
N THR A 176 -7.96 15.13 2.89
CA THR A 176 -7.29 16.43 3.03
C THR A 176 -7.19 16.83 4.49
N LEU A 177 -6.03 16.57 5.11
CA LEU A 177 -5.72 17.04 6.46
C LEU A 177 -5.42 18.55 6.52
N ARG A 178 -5.38 19.23 5.36
CA ARG A 178 -5.01 20.65 5.22
C ARG A 178 -5.84 21.59 6.11
N GLY A 179 -7.10 21.25 6.41
CA GLY A 179 -7.92 22.04 7.33
C GLY A 179 -7.41 22.02 8.77
N ALA A 180 -7.20 20.82 9.31
CA ALA A 180 -6.69 20.63 10.67
C ALA A 180 -5.22 21.06 10.81
N GLU A 181 -4.41 20.84 9.77
CA GLU A 181 -3.04 21.35 9.71
C GLU A 181 -3.00 22.88 9.87
N ARG A 182 -3.83 23.62 9.13
CA ARG A 182 -3.88 25.09 9.24
C ARG A 182 -4.29 25.54 10.64
N GLN A 183 -5.35 24.95 11.19
CA GLN A 183 -5.80 25.26 12.55
C GLN A 183 -4.68 25.04 13.59
N LEU A 184 -3.91 23.97 13.42
CA LEU A 184 -2.80 23.64 14.32
C LEU A 184 -1.59 24.56 14.10
N SER A 185 -1.28 24.91 12.85
CA SER A 185 -0.23 25.88 12.50
C SER A 185 -0.53 27.28 13.03
N ASP A 186 -1.78 27.73 12.94
CA ASP A 186 -2.24 29.01 13.48
C ASP A 186 -2.10 29.02 15.01
N ALA A 187 -2.51 27.94 15.68
CA ALA A 187 -2.37 27.77 17.12
C ALA A 187 -0.90 27.71 17.58
N LEU A 188 -0.02 27.07 16.80
CA LEU A 188 1.41 27.01 17.07
C LEU A 188 2.09 28.39 16.93
N THR A 189 1.64 29.20 15.96
CA THR A 189 2.16 30.56 15.73
C THR A 189 1.71 31.54 16.81
N ALA A 190 0.56 31.28 17.44
CA ALA A 190 0.04 32.08 18.54
C ALA A 190 0.74 31.83 19.89
N LEU A 191 1.58 30.79 20.00
CA LEU A 191 2.31 30.50 21.24
C LEU A 191 3.47 31.51 21.44
N PRO A 192 3.57 32.13 22.63
CA PRO A 192 4.75 32.89 23.01
C PRO A 192 5.92 31.94 23.28
N ASP A 193 7.09 32.27 22.73
CA ASP A 193 8.36 31.52 22.76
C ASP A 193 8.44 30.23 21.91
N GLY A 194 9.43 30.21 21.01
CA GLY A 194 9.73 29.10 20.11
C GLY A 194 10.43 27.95 20.82
N SER A 195 9.70 27.23 21.68
CA SER A 195 10.19 25.97 22.27
C SER A 195 10.63 25.00 21.16
N PRO A 196 11.72 24.25 21.35
CA PRO A 196 12.16 23.24 20.40
C PRO A 196 11.07 22.18 20.14
N ALA A 197 10.20 21.90 21.12
CA ALA A 197 9.04 21.03 20.93
C ALA A 197 8.00 21.62 19.96
N THR A 198 7.76 22.93 20.00
CA THR A 198 6.83 23.62 19.08
C THR A 198 7.32 23.52 17.63
N ALA A 199 8.61 23.77 17.41
CA ALA A 199 9.22 23.66 16.08
C ALA A 199 9.24 22.21 15.56
N ALA A 200 9.63 21.26 16.41
CA ALA A 200 9.63 19.84 16.07
C ALA A 200 8.22 19.30 15.80
N LEU A 201 7.22 19.79 16.55
CA LEU A 201 5.82 19.44 16.34
C LEU A 201 5.31 19.98 15.00
N ALA A 202 5.61 21.24 14.66
CA ALA A 202 5.24 21.84 13.37
C ALA A 202 5.84 21.06 12.18
N ASP A 203 7.14 20.76 12.20
CA ASP A 203 7.80 19.93 11.16
C ASP A 203 7.18 18.53 11.08
N THR A 204 6.81 17.95 12.23
CA THR A 204 6.17 16.63 12.26
C THR A 204 4.77 16.64 11.65
N ILE A 205 3.96 17.66 11.94
CA ILE A 205 2.60 17.83 11.39
C ILE A 205 2.64 18.01 9.87
N ASP A 206 3.53 18.87 9.38
CA ASP A 206 3.72 19.09 7.94
C ASP A 206 4.12 17.79 7.24
N ARG A 207 5.12 17.08 7.79
CA ARG A 207 5.56 15.78 7.24
C ARG A 207 4.50 14.70 7.30
N ILE A 208 3.65 14.66 8.33
CA ILE A 208 2.51 13.74 8.40
C ILE A 208 1.53 14.05 7.27
N THR A 209 1.19 15.33 7.10
CA THR A 209 0.24 15.80 6.10
C THR A 209 0.74 15.52 4.68
N ASP A 210 2.01 15.82 4.39
CA ASP A 210 2.66 15.55 3.11
C ASP A 210 2.76 14.04 2.83
N SER A 211 3.11 13.24 3.85
CA SER A 211 3.20 11.78 3.71
C SER A 211 1.83 11.17 3.39
N ILE A 212 0.76 11.58 4.09
CA ILE A 212 -0.60 11.10 3.82
C ILE A 212 -1.07 11.53 2.43
N GLY A 213 -0.82 12.78 2.04
CA GLY A 213 -1.13 13.29 0.71
C GLY A 213 -0.42 12.50 -0.39
N THR A 214 0.88 12.24 -0.21
CA THR A 214 1.69 11.46 -1.15
C THR A 214 1.23 10.00 -1.22
N LEU A 215 0.95 9.35 -0.09
CA LEU A 215 0.42 7.97 -0.08
C LEU A 215 -0.94 7.87 -0.77
N THR A 216 -1.82 8.85 -0.54
CA THR A 216 -3.12 8.94 -1.22
C THR A 216 -2.94 9.08 -2.74
N HIS A 217 -1.97 9.88 -3.17
CA HIS A 217 -1.66 10.06 -4.58
C HIS A 217 -1.08 8.80 -5.22
N LEU A 218 -0.15 8.12 -4.55
CA LEU A 218 0.49 6.89 -5.03
C LEU A 218 -0.49 5.72 -5.20
N LEU A 219 -1.50 5.64 -4.34
CA LEU A 219 -2.52 4.59 -4.38
C LEU A 219 -3.67 4.90 -5.34
N ARG A 220 -3.81 6.15 -5.81
CA ARG A 220 -4.79 6.49 -6.83
C ARG A 220 -4.28 5.94 -8.18
N PRO A 221 -5.09 5.19 -8.93
CA PRO A 221 -4.70 4.72 -10.26
C PRO A 221 -4.24 5.91 -11.09
N ALA A 222 -3.04 5.82 -11.68
CA ALA A 222 -2.62 6.74 -12.73
C ALA A 222 -3.68 6.62 -13.83
N ARG A 223 -4.55 7.62 -13.94
CA ARG A 223 -5.59 7.70 -14.96
C ARG A 223 -4.89 7.41 -16.30
N PRO A 224 -5.24 6.34 -17.05
CA PRO A 224 -4.71 6.22 -18.40
C PRO A 224 -5.11 7.51 -19.11
N ALA A 225 -4.11 8.22 -19.63
CA ALA A 225 -4.33 9.39 -20.45
C ALA A 225 -5.41 9.01 -21.46
N SER A 226 -6.52 9.72 -21.38
CA SER A 226 -7.73 9.48 -22.16
C SER A 226 -7.37 9.07 -23.59
N THR A 227 -7.83 7.89 -23.97
CA THR A 227 -8.16 7.54 -25.35
C THR A 227 -9.13 8.60 -25.87
N ASN A 228 -8.59 9.73 -26.31
CA ASN A 228 -9.31 10.77 -27.06
C ASN A 228 -8.71 10.91 -28.47
N ALA A 229 -8.23 9.78 -29.00
CA ALA A 229 -7.73 9.66 -30.37
C ALA A 229 -8.72 8.91 -31.29
N ALA A 230 -9.92 8.54 -30.84
CA ALA A 230 -10.84 7.77 -31.67
C ALA A 230 -12.32 7.91 -31.25
N ALA A 231 -12.88 9.09 -31.51
CA ALA A 231 -14.30 9.36 -31.79
C ALA A 231 -14.40 10.89 -31.89
N GLU A 232 -14.88 11.56 -32.92
CA GLU A 232 -15.63 11.18 -34.10
C GLU A 232 -15.86 12.50 -34.86
N ALA A 233 -15.45 12.58 -36.12
CA ALA A 233 -16.03 13.52 -37.08
C ALA A 233 -15.77 13.00 -38.50
N PRO A 234 -16.73 12.29 -39.11
CA PRO A 234 -16.74 12.05 -40.54
C PRO A 234 -17.44 13.22 -41.27
N ALA A 235 -16.78 13.68 -42.34
CA ALA A 235 -17.27 14.32 -43.56
C ALA A 235 -18.29 15.47 -43.47
N ALA A 236 -17.85 16.66 -43.87
CA ALA A 236 -18.70 17.65 -44.54
C ALA A 236 -18.24 17.74 -46.01
N PRO A 237 -19.14 17.57 -47.00
CA PRO A 237 -18.88 18.01 -48.36
C PRO A 237 -19.29 19.47 -48.45
N ASP A 238 -18.38 20.35 -48.82
CA ASP A 238 -18.81 21.61 -49.43
C ASP A 238 -17.91 21.94 -50.61
N GLY A 239 -18.58 22.23 -51.71
CA GLY A 239 -17.99 22.42 -53.01
C GLY A 239 -17.44 23.83 -53.19
N ALA A 240 -17.03 24.04 -54.44
CA ALA A 240 -16.59 25.30 -55.04
C ALA A 240 -15.17 25.73 -54.63
N HIS A 241 -14.22 25.50 -55.55
CA HIS A 241 -13.69 26.59 -56.39
C HIS A 241 -12.77 26.01 -57.48
N GLY A 242 -13.01 26.36 -58.75
CA GLY A 242 -11.99 26.18 -59.79
C GLY A 242 -12.47 26.10 -61.24
N ALA A 243 -12.64 27.29 -61.85
CA ALA A 243 -12.23 27.62 -63.24
C ALA A 243 -13.05 27.17 -64.47
N GLY A 244 -13.44 28.17 -65.27
CA GLY A 244 -13.26 28.14 -66.73
C GLY A 244 -14.52 28.40 -67.58
N GLY A 245 -14.52 29.52 -68.32
CA GLY A 245 -15.34 29.71 -69.53
C GLY A 245 -16.54 30.61 -69.38
#